data_AF-A0A7K4GJG7-F1
#
_entry.id   AF-A0A7K4GJG7-F1
#
_cell.length_a   1.000
_cell.length_b   1.000
_cell.length_c   1.000
_cell.angle_alpha   90.00
_cell.angle_beta   90.00
_cell.angle_gamma   90.00
#
_symmetry.space_group_name_H-M   'P 1'
#
loop_
_entity.id
_entity.type
_entity.pdbx_description
1 polymer ?
#
loop_
_entity_poly.entity_id
_entity_poly.type
_entity_poly.pdbx_seq_one_letter_code
_entity_poly.pdbx_strand_id
1 'polypeptide(L)'
;MAINLGKDPTLLISLSLLEILLVLLPALIASKVEKKSLLDELKEMGFQRKPTTLRKMLLKVIFGLLIGTIFFFVSGYIISFFVNFIVQILFGAQFVTEGINNAISTTPINPTIIQLIILMVIQVIIIAPCEEGFFRGFLIGKSHNKMKLLYSIIFSSFIFSLYHVPPFFVPLSTIVTFFGYYFSFGIFLSLTFVLFKNSLLPSSIAHFTLNILILLF
;
A
#
# COMPACT_ATOMS: atom_id res chain seq x y z
N MET A 1 -4.12 22.54 -9.64
CA MET A 1 -2.86 22.70 -8.88
C MET A 1 -2.61 21.36 -8.20
N ALA A 2 -1.48 20.71 -8.49
CA ALA A 2 -1.16 19.41 -7.90
C ALA A 2 -0.85 19.56 -6.40
N ILE A 3 -1.34 18.62 -5.59
CA ILE A 3 -0.97 18.54 -4.17
C ILE A 3 0.45 17.98 -4.11
N ASN A 4 1.40 18.74 -3.54
CA ASN A 4 2.78 18.30 -3.39
C ASN A 4 3.14 18.24 -1.91
N LEU A 5 2.92 17.06 -1.32
CA LEU A 5 3.26 16.80 0.09
C LEU A 5 4.76 16.67 0.28
N GLY A 6 5.49 16.22 -0.74
CA GLY A 6 6.95 16.08 -0.72
C GLY A 6 7.72 17.39 -0.60
N LYS A 7 7.10 18.55 -0.90
CA LYS A 7 7.73 19.87 -0.79
C LYS A 7 8.12 20.23 0.65
N ASP A 8 7.35 19.75 1.63
CA ASP A 8 7.66 19.91 3.06
C ASP A 8 7.77 18.52 3.70
N PRO A 9 8.99 17.97 3.84
CA PRO A 9 9.21 16.67 4.45
C PRO A 9 8.68 16.57 5.88
N THR A 10 8.60 17.67 6.63
CA THR A 10 8.06 17.67 8.00
C THR A 10 6.55 17.47 7.97
N LEU A 11 5.85 18.18 7.08
CA LEU A 11 4.42 17.96 6.85
C LEU A 11 4.14 16.53 6.38
N LEU A 12 4.94 16.02 5.43
CA LEU A 12 4.83 14.63 4.95
C LEU A 12 4.98 13.62 6.10
N ILE A 13 5.99 13.81 6.97
CA ILE A 13 6.20 12.99 8.17
C ILE A 13 4.94 13.03 9.05
N SER A 14 4.43 14.23 9.37
CA SER A 14 3.24 14.38 10.23
C SER A 14 1.99 13.71 9.63
N LEU A 15 1.76 13.87 8.33
CA LEU A 15 0.63 13.25 7.64
C LEU A 15 0.78 11.73 7.57
N SER A 16 2.00 11.21 7.39
CA SER A 16 2.26 9.77 7.37
C SER A 16 1.93 9.08 8.70
N LEU A 17 1.94 9.80 9.82
CA LEU A 17 1.49 9.26 11.11
C LEU A 17 -0.03 9.01 11.14
N LEU A 18 -0.80 9.70 10.30
CA LEU A 18 -2.25 9.50 10.21
C LEU A 18 -2.62 8.16 9.60
N GLU A 19 -1.69 7.43 8.98
CA GLU A 19 -1.94 6.08 8.47
C GLU A 19 -2.36 5.08 9.56
N ILE A 20 -2.03 5.36 10.82
CA ILE A 20 -2.53 4.59 11.96
C ILE A 20 -4.08 4.52 11.96
N LEU A 21 -4.75 5.55 11.42
CA LEU A 21 -6.20 5.59 11.30
C LEU A 21 -6.76 4.52 10.36
N LEU A 22 -6.00 4.05 9.36
CA LEU A 22 -6.41 2.94 8.48
C LEU A 22 -6.64 1.63 9.25
N VAL A 23 -5.98 1.46 10.39
CA VAL A 23 -6.18 0.30 11.26
C VAL A 23 -7.20 0.61 12.35
N LEU A 24 -7.04 1.75 13.03
CA LEU A 24 -7.87 2.06 14.20
C LEU A 24 -9.33 2.32 13.83
N LEU A 25 -9.62 3.10 12.79
CA LEU A 25 -11.01 3.46 12.48
C LEU A 25 -11.84 2.24 12.01
N PRO A 26 -11.36 1.40 11.06
CA PRO A 26 -12.13 0.23 10.64
C PRO A 26 -12.30 -0.79 11.76
N ALA A 27 -11.28 -1.01 12.59
CA ALA A 27 -11.37 -1.89 13.75
C ALA A 27 -12.35 -1.35 14.80
N LEU A 28 -12.36 -0.04 15.07
CA LEU A 28 -13.33 0.60 15.97
C LEU A 28 -14.77 0.51 15.43
N ILE A 29 -14.98 0.71 14.13
CA ILE A 29 -16.30 0.57 13.52
C ILE A 29 -16.75 -0.88 13.57
N ALA A 30 -15.90 -1.83 13.16
CA ALA A 30 -16.22 -3.26 13.16
C ALA A 30 -16.49 -3.78 14.57
N SER A 31 -15.68 -3.42 15.57
CA SER A 31 -15.90 -3.82 16.97
C SER A 31 -17.28 -3.41 17.49
N LYS A 32 -17.75 -2.20 17.14
CA LYS A 32 -19.09 -1.72 17.51
C LYS A 32 -20.19 -2.48 16.79
N VAL A 33 -20.02 -2.76 15.50
CA VAL A 33 -21.02 -3.47 14.68
C VAL A 33 -21.12 -4.95 15.04
N GLU A 34 -19.98 -5.63 15.21
CA GLU A 34 -19.88 -7.05 15.50
C GLU A 34 -19.94 -7.38 17.01
N LYS A 35 -19.98 -6.35 17.86
CA LYS A 35 -19.98 -6.47 19.34
C LYS A 35 -18.77 -7.26 19.87
N LYS A 36 -17.60 -7.07 19.25
CA LYS A 36 -16.32 -7.65 19.65
C LYS A 36 -15.45 -6.59 20.32
N SER A 37 -14.40 -7.00 21.03
CA SER A 37 -13.42 -6.03 21.53
C SER A 37 -12.55 -5.51 20.38
N LEU A 38 -12.06 -4.27 20.49
CA LEU A 38 -11.12 -3.69 19.51
C LEU A 38 -9.88 -4.58 19.34
N LEU A 39 -9.40 -5.17 20.44
CA LEU A 39 -8.25 -6.06 20.42
C LEU A 39 -8.50 -7.31 19.57
N ASP A 40 -9.72 -7.86 19.62
CA ASP A 40 -10.07 -9.03 18.80
C ASP A 40 -10.12 -8.67 17.32
N GLU A 41 -10.63 -7.50 16.96
CA GLU A 41 -10.57 -6.97 15.59
C GLU A 41 -9.12 -6.80 15.10
N LEU A 42 -8.24 -6.21 15.91
CA LEU A 42 -6.82 -6.07 15.57
C LEU A 42 -6.13 -7.44 15.39
N LYS A 43 -6.48 -8.44 16.21
CA LYS A 43 -5.97 -9.81 16.05
C LYS A 43 -6.50 -10.46 14.77
N GLU A 44 -7.77 -10.25 14.42
CA GLU A 44 -8.39 -10.71 13.17
C GLU A 44 -7.73 -10.06 11.95
N MET A 45 -7.36 -8.77 12.04
CA MET A 45 -6.58 -8.07 11.02
C MET A 45 -5.15 -8.62 10.87
N GLY A 46 -4.67 -9.42 11.82
CA GLY A 46 -3.36 -10.06 11.76
C GLY A 46 -2.29 -9.47 12.65
N PHE A 47 -2.63 -8.49 13.51
CA PHE A 47 -1.72 -7.91 14.53
C PHE A 47 -1.56 -8.83 15.76
N GLN A 48 -1.47 -10.14 15.53
CA GLN A 48 -1.25 -11.14 16.57
C GLN A 48 0.05 -11.88 16.34
N ARG A 49 0.81 -12.06 17.42
CA ARG A 49 2.00 -12.90 17.39
C ARG A 49 1.58 -14.37 17.41
N LYS A 50 1.50 -14.99 16.24
CA LYS A 50 1.36 -16.45 16.17
C LYS A 50 2.66 -17.11 16.63
N PRO A 51 2.62 -18.16 17.48
CA PRO A 51 3.82 -18.88 17.87
C PRO A 51 4.50 -19.43 16.60
N THR A 52 5.71 -18.95 16.34
CA THR A 52 6.51 -19.32 15.18
C THR A 52 7.95 -19.51 15.63
N THR A 53 8.62 -20.50 15.05
CA THR A 53 10.06 -20.70 15.23
C THR A 53 10.82 -19.53 14.60
N LEU A 54 11.97 -19.14 15.18
CA LEU A 54 12.85 -18.11 14.63
C LEU A 54 13.17 -18.33 13.15
N ARG A 55 13.46 -19.58 12.76
CA ARG A 55 13.72 -19.96 11.36
C ARG A 55 12.58 -19.58 10.41
N LYS A 56 11.33 -19.91 10.75
CA LYS A 56 10.15 -19.55 9.95
C LYS A 56 9.94 -18.03 9.87
N MET A 57 10.23 -17.31 10.95
CA MET A 57 10.17 -15.85 10.97
C MET A 57 11.24 -15.24 10.05
N LEU A 58 12.48 -15.70 10.13
CA LEU A 58 13.57 -15.26 9.26
C LEU A 58 13.27 -15.55 7.80
N LEU A 59 12.73 -16.73 7.47
CA LEU A 59 12.31 -17.04 6.10
C LEU A 59 11.26 -16.05 5.60
N LYS A 60 10.24 -15.74 6.40
CA LYS A 60 9.23 -14.72 6.05
C LYS A 60 9.83 -13.35 5.78
N VAL A 61 10.83 -12.95 6.57
CA VAL A 61 11.55 -11.69 6.38
C VAL A 61 12.34 -11.70 5.07
N ILE A 62 13.14 -12.75 4.84
CA ILE A 62 13.94 -12.89 3.62
C ILE A 62 13.06 -12.90 2.37
N PHE A 63 11.95 -13.64 2.40
CA PHE A 63 11.01 -13.66 1.29
C PHE A 63 10.35 -12.30 1.07
N GLY A 64 9.94 -11.60 2.13
CA GLY A 64 9.41 -10.24 2.02
C GLY A 64 10.41 -9.29 1.37
N LEU A 65 11.67 -9.30 1.82
CA LEU A 65 12.75 -8.49 1.25
C LEU A 65 12.95 -8.82 -0.23
N LEU A 66 13.07 -10.11 -0.57
CA LEU A 66 13.27 -10.57 -1.94
C LEU A 66 12.11 -10.15 -2.85
N ILE A 67 10.86 -10.34 -2.40
CA ILE A 67 9.64 -9.97 -3.11
C ILE A 67 9.61 -8.46 -3.35
N GLY A 68 9.89 -7.64 -2.32
CA GLY A 68 9.92 -6.19 -2.44
C GLY A 68 11.00 -5.70 -3.41
N THR A 69 12.21 -6.26 -3.34
CA THR A 69 13.30 -5.94 -4.27
C THR A 69 12.99 -6.34 -5.71
N ILE A 70 12.47 -7.55 -5.95
CA ILE A 70 12.03 -7.97 -7.29
C ILE A 70 10.96 -7.00 -7.80
N PHE A 71 10.00 -6.65 -6.95
CA PHE A 71 8.93 -5.76 -7.35
C PHE A 71 9.43 -4.34 -7.65
N PHE A 72 10.45 -3.84 -6.96
CA PHE A 72 11.11 -2.57 -7.31
C PHE A 72 11.66 -2.58 -8.74
N PHE A 73 12.32 -3.65 -9.16
CA PHE A 73 12.81 -3.74 -10.55
C PHE A 73 11.68 -3.91 -11.57
N VAL A 74 10.59 -4.57 -11.20
CA VAL A 74 9.46 -4.84 -12.10
C VAL A 74 8.49 -3.65 -12.16
N SER A 75 8.41 -2.81 -11.12
CA SER A 75 7.44 -1.71 -11.02
C SER A 75 7.58 -0.71 -12.16
N GLY A 76 8.81 -0.41 -12.60
CA GLY A 76 9.11 0.43 -13.77
C GLY A 76 8.52 -0.11 -15.08
N TYR A 77 8.50 -1.43 -15.25
CA TYR A 77 7.86 -2.06 -16.41
C TYR A 77 6.33 -2.02 -16.29
N ILE A 78 5.79 -2.24 -15.10
CA ILE A 78 4.34 -2.20 -14.85
C ILE A 78 3.81 -0.78 -15.12
N ILE A 79 4.45 0.24 -14.55
CA ILE A 79 4.03 1.63 -14.77
C ILE A 79 4.15 2.01 -16.25
N SER A 80 5.24 1.63 -16.93
CA SER A 80 5.40 1.89 -18.37
C SER A 80 4.32 1.19 -19.20
N PHE A 81 3.98 -0.06 -18.87
CA PHE A 81 2.91 -0.80 -19.54
C PHE A 81 1.54 -0.15 -19.38
N PHE A 82 1.17 0.28 -18.17
CA PHE A 82 -0.13 0.94 -17.98
C PHE A 82 -0.14 2.36 -18.55
N VAL A 83 0.86 3.18 -18.25
CA VAL A 83 0.89 4.60 -18.61
C VAL A 83 1.19 4.78 -20.09
N ASN A 84 2.33 4.28 -20.56
CA ASN A 84 2.84 4.56 -21.91
C ASN A 84 2.23 3.65 -22.98
N PHE A 85 1.83 2.43 -22.62
CA PHE A 85 1.21 1.52 -23.57
C PHE A 85 -0.32 1.60 -23.51
N ILE A 86 -0.96 1.27 -22.40
CA ILE A 86 -2.43 1.25 -22.36
C ILE A 86 -3.03 2.66 -22.45
N VAL A 87 -2.69 3.55 -21.49
CA VAL A 87 -3.39 4.83 -21.35
C VAL A 87 -3.01 5.80 -22.48
N GLN A 88 -1.71 5.90 -22.81
CA GLN A 88 -1.28 6.78 -23.90
C GLN A 88 -1.85 6.37 -25.26
N ILE A 89 -1.98 5.06 -25.56
CA ILE A 89 -2.59 4.61 -26.83
C ILE A 89 -4.08 4.90 -26.86
N LEU A 90 -4.80 4.69 -25.74
CA LEU A 90 -6.25 4.86 -25.69
C LEU A 90 -6.69 6.33 -25.60
N PHE A 91 -5.92 7.18 -24.90
CA PHE A 91 -6.32 8.55 -24.55
C PHE A 91 -5.35 9.64 -25.04
N GLY A 92 -4.19 9.27 -25.58
CA GLY A 92 -3.19 10.20 -26.11
C GLY A 92 -2.21 10.74 -25.07
N ALA A 93 -1.12 11.35 -25.56
CA ALA A 93 -0.03 11.86 -24.73
C ALA A 93 -0.44 13.01 -23.80
N GLN A 94 -1.31 13.92 -24.27
CA GLN A 94 -1.77 15.05 -23.47
C GLN A 94 -2.53 14.59 -22.21
N PHE A 95 -3.36 13.55 -22.32
CA PHE A 95 -4.09 12.98 -21.18
C PHE A 95 -3.13 12.41 -20.12
N VAL A 96 -2.09 11.69 -20.56
CA VAL A 96 -1.05 11.16 -19.69
C VAL A 96 -0.26 12.28 -19.01
N THR A 97 0.15 13.30 -19.77
CA THR A 97 0.87 14.45 -19.21
C THR A 97 0.02 15.19 -18.17
N GLU A 98 -1.27 15.38 -18.43
CA GLU A 98 -2.20 15.95 -17.44
C GLU A 98 -2.29 15.07 -16.18
N GLY A 99 -2.40 13.75 -16.36
CA GLY A 99 -2.48 12.78 -15.27
C GLY A 99 -1.23 12.80 -14.38
N ILE A 100 -0.04 12.82 -14.99
CA ILE A 100 1.25 12.91 -14.28
C ILE A 100 1.38 14.26 -13.56
N ASN A 101 1.09 15.37 -14.24
CA ASN A 101 1.25 16.71 -13.69
C ASN A 101 0.31 17.02 -12.53
N ASN A 102 -0.80 16.30 -12.40
CA ASN A 102 -1.77 16.46 -11.31
C ASN A 102 -1.73 15.33 -10.27
N ALA A 103 -0.74 14.42 -10.34
CA ALA A 103 -0.54 13.40 -9.32
C ALA A 103 -0.12 14.02 -7.97
N ILE A 104 -0.52 13.38 -6.87
CA ILE A 104 -0.08 13.79 -5.53
C ILE A 104 1.36 13.36 -5.35
N SER A 105 2.29 14.31 -5.26
CA SER A 105 3.69 14.01 -5.04
C SER A 105 3.97 13.77 -3.57
N THR A 106 4.37 12.54 -3.23
CA THR A 106 4.79 12.12 -1.88
C THR A 106 6.30 11.89 -1.76
N THR A 107 7.05 12.00 -2.86
CA THR A 107 8.52 11.93 -2.83
C THR A 107 9.08 13.22 -2.22
N PRO A 108 9.85 13.14 -1.12
CA PRO A 108 10.38 14.33 -0.46
C PRO A 108 11.40 15.05 -1.35
N ILE A 109 11.29 16.37 -1.42
CA ILE A 109 12.23 17.24 -2.16
C ILE A 109 13.30 17.72 -1.17
N ASN A 110 14.56 17.36 -1.42
CA ASN A 110 15.72 17.73 -0.59
C ASN A 110 15.56 17.45 0.92
N PRO A 111 15.18 16.22 1.34
CA PRO A 111 15.11 15.90 2.76
C PRO A 111 16.51 15.96 3.39
N THR A 112 16.60 16.42 4.64
CA THR A 112 17.80 16.19 5.45
C THR A 112 17.99 14.69 5.69
N ILE A 113 19.22 14.25 5.98
CA ILE A 113 19.53 12.84 6.30
C ILE A 113 18.65 12.34 7.46
N ILE A 114 18.42 13.20 8.48
CA ILE A 114 17.56 12.86 9.62
C ILE A 114 16.11 12.64 9.17
N GLN A 115 15.55 13.53 8.34
CA GLN A 115 14.20 13.37 7.81
C GLN A 115 14.08 12.11 6.93
N LEU A 116 15.09 11.82 6.12
CA LEU A 116 15.13 10.60 5.31
C LEU A 116 15.10 9.33 6.18
N ILE A 117 15.91 9.30 7.25
CA ILE A 117 15.90 8.20 8.23
C ILE A 117 14.53 8.07 8.89
N ILE A 118 13.92 9.19 9.32
CA ILE A 118 12.58 9.18 9.92
C ILE A 118 11.55 8.62 8.95
N LEU A 119 11.57 9.05 7.69
CA LEU A 119 10.66 8.54 6.66
C LEU A 119 10.83 7.03 6.45
N MET A 120 12.07 6.52 6.37
CA MET A 120 12.32 5.07 6.29
C MET A 120 11.78 4.31 7.50
N VAL A 121 11.96 4.84 8.72
CA VAL A 121 11.42 4.23 9.94
C VAL A 121 9.89 4.23 9.92
N ILE A 122 9.26 5.31 9.48
CA ILE A 122 7.80 5.41 9.33
C ILE A 122 7.29 4.41 8.30
N GLN A 123 8.00 4.17 7.19
CA GLN A 123 7.64 3.15 6.21
C GLN A 123 7.57 1.74 6.85
N VAL A 124 8.55 1.42 7.70
CA VAL A 124 8.65 0.10 8.35
C VAL A 124 7.61 -0.08 9.46
N ILE A 125 7.40 0.94 10.30
CA ILE A 125 6.62 0.80 11.55
C ILE A 125 5.15 1.17 11.34
N ILE A 126 4.87 2.13 10.47
CA ILE A 126 3.55 2.75 10.36
C ILE A 126 2.93 2.44 9.01
N ILE A 127 3.47 2.97 7.92
CA ILE A 127 2.80 2.95 6.61
C ILE A 127 2.54 1.50 6.17
N ALA A 128 3.59 0.69 5.99
CA ALA A 128 3.39 -0.66 5.47
C ALA A 128 2.57 -1.55 6.43
N PRO A 129 2.82 -1.61 7.76
CA PRO A 129 1.96 -2.40 8.64
C PRO A 129 0.49 -1.93 8.66
N CYS A 130 0.23 -0.62 8.61
CA CYS A 130 -1.13 -0.09 8.69
C CYS A 130 -1.90 -0.31 7.38
N GLU A 131 -1.29 0.00 6.24
CA GLU A 131 -1.88 -0.28 4.94
C GLU A 131 -2.11 -1.78 4.74
N GLU A 132 -1.11 -2.63 4.99
CA GLU A 132 -1.29 -4.08 4.87
C GLU A 132 -2.35 -4.60 5.85
N GLY A 133 -2.36 -4.09 7.08
CA GLY A 133 -3.38 -4.42 8.08
C GLY A 133 -4.79 -4.11 7.59
N PHE A 134 -5.00 -2.95 6.99
CA PHE A 134 -6.29 -2.56 6.44
C PHE A 134 -6.65 -3.33 5.16
N PHE A 135 -5.84 -3.23 4.12
CA PHE A 135 -6.19 -3.77 2.81
C PHE A 135 -6.18 -5.31 2.81
N ARG A 136 -5.24 -5.96 3.50
CA ARG A 136 -5.10 -7.43 3.47
C ARG A 136 -5.73 -8.05 4.71
N GLY A 137 -5.36 -7.56 5.89
CA GLY A 137 -5.92 -8.04 7.15
C GLY A 137 -7.43 -7.87 7.21
N PHE A 138 -7.90 -6.62 7.09
CA PHE A 138 -9.31 -6.28 7.26
C PHE A 138 -10.15 -6.56 6.02
N LEU A 139 -9.86 -5.94 4.87
CA LEU A 139 -10.73 -6.05 3.69
C LEU A 139 -10.78 -7.48 3.14
N ILE A 140 -9.65 -8.15 2.94
CA ILE A 140 -9.67 -9.55 2.46
C ILE A 140 -10.26 -10.45 3.55
N GLY A 141 -9.83 -10.31 4.81
CA GLY A 141 -10.31 -11.13 5.93
C GLY A 141 -11.83 -11.09 6.09
N LYS A 142 -12.44 -9.89 6.10
CA LYS A 142 -13.89 -9.72 6.27
C LYS A 142 -14.66 -10.07 5.00
N SER A 143 -14.18 -9.68 3.82
CA SER A 143 -14.91 -9.95 2.57
C SER A 143 -14.90 -11.44 2.21
N HIS A 144 -13.81 -12.17 2.50
CA HIS A 144 -13.70 -13.58 2.15
C HIS A 144 -14.73 -14.47 2.87
N ASN A 145 -15.26 -14.01 4.01
CA ASN A 145 -16.37 -14.67 4.69
C ASN A 145 -17.69 -14.64 3.88
N LYS A 146 -17.80 -13.74 2.89
CA LYS A 146 -19.01 -13.53 2.08
C LYS A 146 -18.79 -13.77 0.59
N MET A 147 -17.54 -13.78 0.11
CA MET A 147 -17.21 -13.98 -1.30
C MET A 147 -15.95 -14.86 -1.50
N LYS A 148 -15.80 -15.40 -2.71
CA LYS A 148 -14.61 -16.20 -3.06
C LYS A 148 -13.34 -15.37 -2.89
N LEU A 149 -12.25 -16.03 -2.48
CA LEU A 149 -10.96 -15.38 -2.19
C LEU A 149 -10.48 -14.50 -3.36
N LEU A 150 -10.63 -14.96 -4.60
CA LEU A 150 -10.27 -14.19 -5.78
C LEU A 150 -10.99 -12.83 -5.84
N TYR A 151 -12.30 -12.81 -5.54
CA TYR A 151 -13.07 -11.56 -5.53
C TYR A 151 -12.68 -10.66 -4.36
N SER A 152 -12.35 -11.23 -3.21
CA SER A 152 -11.79 -10.48 -2.07
C SER A 152 -10.46 -9.81 -2.41
N ILE A 153 -9.57 -10.50 -3.13
CA ILE A 153 -8.30 -9.97 -3.61
C ILE A 153 -8.53 -8.82 -4.60
N ILE A 154 -9.42 -9.03 -5.58
CA ILE A 154 -9.77 -8.01 -6.58
C ILE A 154 -10.37 -6.78 -5.88
N PHE A 155 -11.32 -6.98 -4.97
CA PHE A 155 -11.96 -5.91 -4.22
C PHE A 155 -10.96 -5.11 -3.38
N SER A 156 -10.12 -5.79 -2.59
CA SER A 156 -9.08 -5.13 -1.81
C SER A 156 -8.11 -4.31 -2.69
N SER A 157 -7.67 -4.89 -3.81
CA SER A 157 -6.72 -4.23 -4.73
C SER A 157 -7.34 -3.04 -5.46
N PHE A 158 -8.65 -3.10 -5.74
CA PHE A 158 -9.41 -1.99 -6.28
C PHE A 158 -9.46 -0.82 -5.29
N ILE A 159 -9.81 -1.09 -4.01
CA ILE A 159 -9.86 -0.05 -2.97
C ILE A 159 -8.45 0.49 -2.68
N PHE A 160 -7.42 -0.36 -2.69
CA PHE A 160 -6.01 0.06 -2.57
C PHE A 160 -5.61 1.02 -3.69
N SER A 161 -6.01 0.73 -4.93
CA SER A 161 -5.75 1.61 -6.06
C SER A 161 -6.46 2.95 -5.89
N LEU A 162 -7.74 2.94 -5.52
CA LEU A 162 -8.48 4.19 -5.30
C LEU A 162 -7.91 4.99 -4.12
N TYR A 163 -7.38 4.35 -3.09
CA TYR A 163 -6.72 5.06 -1.99
C TYR A 163 -5.47 5.82 -2.47
N HIS A 164 -4.72 5.27 -3.43
CA HIS A 164 -3.53 5.92 -4.02
C HIS A 164 -3.85 6.97 -5.08
N VAL A 165 -4.99 6.84 -5.76
CA VAL A 165 -5.55 7.87 -6.65
C VAL A 165 -6.92 8.31 -6.15
N PRO A 166 -6.98 8.99 -4.99
CA PRO A 166 -8.22 9.24 -4.27
C PRO A 166 -9.18 10.08 -5.12
N PRO A 167 -10.38 9.53 -5.44
CA PRO A 167 -11.42 10.31 -6.10
C PRO A 167 -11.66 11.61 -5.33
N PHE A 168 -12.04 12.67 -6.04
CA PHE A 168 -12.25 14.03 -5.49
C PHE A 168 -10.99 14.85 -5.18
N PHE A 169 -9.82 14.22 -4.96
CA PHE A 169 -8.56 14.95 -4.73
C PHE A 169 -7.67 15.05 -5.97
N VAL A 170 -7.83 14.10 -6.91
CA VAL A 170 -7.10 14.09 -8.19
C VAL A 170 -8.07 14.03 -9.36
N PRO A 171 -7.71 14.58 -10.55
CA PRO A 171 -8.55 14.52 -11.72
C PRO A 171 -8.66 13.09 -12.27
N LEU A 172 -9.69 12.85 -13.09
CA LEU A 172 -9.92 11.55 -13.74
C LEU A 172 -8.71 11.09 -14.56
N SER A 173 -7.98 12.03 -15.17
CA SER A 173 -6.74 11.76 -15.91
C SER A 173 -5.69 11.08 -15.03
N THR A 174 -5.46 11.57 -13.81
CA THR A 174 -4.55 10.94 -12.83
C THR A 174 -5.06 9.57 -12.40
N ILE A 175 -6.37 9.43 -12.10
CA ILE A 175 -6.95 8.15 -11.69
C ILE A 175 -6.70 7.10 -12.77
N VAL A 176 -7.13 7.34 -14.01
CA VAL A 176 -7.00 6.39 -15.11
C VAL A 176 -5.53 6.07 -15.41
N THR A 177 -4.65 7.08 -15.35
CA THR A 177 -3.21 6.92 -15.63
C THR A 177 -2.54 5.94 -14.67
N PHE A 178 -2.79 6.05 -13.36
CA PHE A 178 -2.08 5.24 -12.36
C PHE A 178 -2.89 4.09 -11.77
N PHE A 179 -4.19 3.98 -12.08
CA PHE A 179 -5.05 2.94 -11.52
C PHE A 179 -4.49 1.52 -11.77
N GLY A 180 -4.11 1.22 -13.02
CA GLY A 180 -3.58 -0.10 -13.36
C GLY A 180 -2.29 -0.45 -12.62
N TYR A 181 -1.42 0.54 -12.40
CA TYR A 181 -0.19 0.38 -11.63
C TYR A 181 -0.47 0.03 -10.16
N TYR A 182 -1.27 0.85 -9.46
CA TYR A 182 -1.58 0.61 -8.05
C TYR A 182 -2.46 -0.63 -7.86
N PHE A 183 -3.38 -0.92 -8.78
CA PHE A 183 -4.17 -2.14 -8.76
C PHE A 183 -3.28 -3.39 -8.87
N SER A 184 -2.32 -3.39 -9.80
CA SER A 184 -1.37 -4.51 -9.96
C SER A 184 -0.52 -4.71 -8.71
N PHE A 185 -0.07 -3.62 -8.09
CA PHE A 185 0.64 -3.68 -6.82
C PHE A 185 -0.25 -4.21 -5.68
N GLY A 186 -1.51 -3.76 -5.66
CA GLY A 186 -2.57 -4.25 -4.79
C GLY A 186 -2.70 -5.77 -4.84
N ILE A 187 -2.79 -6.33 -6.05
CA ILE A 187 -2.89 -7.77 -6.31
C ILE A 187 -1.64 -8.48 -5.82
N PHE A 188 -0.46 -7.97 -6.16
CA PHE A 188 0.82 -8.61 -5.81
C PHE A 188 1.03 -8.77 -4.29
N LEU A 189 0.76 -7.71 -3.53
CA LEU A 189 0.83 -7.76 -2.07
C LEU A 189 -0.26 -8.67 -1.47
N SER A 190 -1.47 -8.66 -2.06
CA SER A 190 -2.55 -9.57 -1.69
C SER A 190 -2.17 -11.05 -1.91
N LEU A 191 -1.51 -11.37 -3.02
CA LEU A 191 -0.99 -12.71 -3.31
C LEU A 191 0.11 -13.10 -2.32
N THR A 192 1.00 -12.17 -1.96
CA THR A 192 2.01 -12.40 -0.93
C THR A 192 1.36 -12.75 0.42
N PHE A 193 0.35 -11.98 0.82
CA PHE A 193 -0.40 -12.24 2.05
C PHE A 193 -1.03 -13.64 2.07
N VAL A 194 -1.69 -14.03 0.97
CA VAL A 194 -2.33 -15.36 0.82
C VAL A 194 -1.30 -16.49 0.79
N LEU A 195 -0.20 -16.33 0.03
CA LEU A 195 0.87 -17.32 -0.07
C LEU A 195 1.48 -17.65 1.30
N PHE A 196 1.57 -16.65 2.18
CA PHE A 196 2.08 -16.80 3.54
C PHE A 196 0.99 -17.05 4.60
N LYS A 197 -0.14 -17.63 4.19
CA LYS A 197 -1.25 -18.06 5.06
C LYS A 197 -1.82 -16.91 5.90
N ASN A 198 -2.15 -15.81 5.23
CA ASN A 198 -2.74 -14.61 5.82
C ASN A 198 -1.84 -13.99 6.91
N SER A 199 -0.54 -13.94 6.63
CA SER A 199 0.45 -13.32 7.49
C SER A 199 0.77 -11.94 6.94
N LEU A 200 0.57 -10.89 7.74
CA LEU A 200 0.95 -9.52 7.33
C LEU A 200 2.47 -9.37 7.17
N LEU A 201 3.27 -10.07 7.97
CA LEU A 201 4.72 -9.84 8.03
C LEU A 201 5.43 -9.84 6.65
N PRO A 202 5.29 -10.86 5.77
CA PRO A 202 5.95 -10.83 4.46
C PRO A 202 5.43 -9.74 3.54
N SER A 203 4.12 -9.45 3.55
CA SER A 203 3.55 -8.41 2.68
C SER A 203 3.97 -7.01 3.16
N SER A 204 3.98 -6.75 4.47
CA SER A 204 4.47 -5.49 5.02
C SER A 204 5.95 -5.27 4.73
N ILE A 205 6.76 -6.33 4.82
CA ILE A 205 8.19 -6.26 4.47
C ILE A 205 8.38 -5.99 2.98
N ALA A 206 7.67 -6.70 2.11
CA ALA A 206 7.72 -6.44 0.67
C ALA A 206 7.33 -4.99 0.35
N HIS A 207 6.27 -4.49 0.99
CA HIS A 207 5.77 -3.14 0.81
C HIS A 207 6.78 -2.08 1.28
N PHE A 208 7.25 -2.10 2.53
CA PHE A 208 8.21 -1.09 2.96
C PHE A 208 9.54 -1.21 2.21
N THR A 209 9.95 -2.42 1.80
CA THR A 209 11.19 -2.61 1.02
C THR A 209 11.07 -1.90 -0.30
N LEU A 210 9.95 -2.07 -1.00
CA LEU A 210 9.66 -1.32 -2.23
C LEU A 210 9.71 0.19 -1.97
N ASN A 211 8.98 0.67 -0.98
CA ASN A 211 8.86 2.12 -0.71
C ASN A 211 10.21 2.74 -0.34
N ILE A 212 11.03 2.04 0.45
CA ILE A 212 12.39 2.49 0.79
C ILE A 212 13.28 2.49 -0.45
N LEU A 213 13.19 1.48 -1.32
CA LEU A 213 13.99 1.46 -2.55
C LEU A 213 13.61 2.61 -3.49
N ILE A 214 12.31 2.89 -3.67
CA ILE A 214 11.83 4.05 -4.44
C ILE A 214 12.29 5.38 -3.82
N LEU A 215 12.41 5.44 -2.49
CA LEU A 215 12.87 6.64 -1.80
C LEU A 215 14.39 6.87 -1.99
N LEU A 216 15.16 5.81 -2.17
CA LEU A 216 16.62 5.86 -2.27
C LEU A 216 17.14 5.94 -3.72
N PHE A 217 16.36 5.49 -4.71
CA PHE A 217 16.77 5.32 -6.10
C PHE A 217 15.70 5.87 -7.06
#